data_AF-A0A8C2C918-F1
#
_entry.id   AF-A0A8C2C918-F1
#
_cell.length_a   1.000
_cell.length_b   1.000
_cell.length_c   1.000
_cell.angle_alpha   90.00
_cell.angle_beta   90.00
_cell.angle_gamma   90.00
#
_symmetry.space_group_name_H-M   'P 1'
#
loop_
_entity.id
_entity.type
_entity.pdbx_description
1 polymer ?
#
loop_
_entity_poly.entity_id
_entity_poly.type
_entity_poly.pdbx_seq_one_letter_code
_entity_poly.pdbx_strand_id
1 'polypeptide(L)'
;RSHEDEEHCGMLEAEVKRVCGVVRESLVQFLKDPYGSHVLRTLVQVLSGSLSRDAAQKKAKAEVQDFEIPVSFWWELKHLSERLMENINVCVTDACASAALQTLLTVCHRKRPLLCRKLIKGIMGYLTALSSAPGVSPLLVFLKDPSCSHLMQTVFSCSQKAVLRDVYRSHLRTQLMPLALHPIANYTIQSLITASARLGAGPFLKIFDELMEGFEAILAAGHMGVVVLMVESCVYWEEKQNELLQRLLQAFHCSEPASLQVSCLPLFLSLLAYEVYYNTETAEGDALTQPVQRRLSVSYHGSRLVQALAGFKDRSVLMNSLHGFGSADLLTLGTDRSGSHALQKLLTAASDKGRGKILRKLEELYVPLACSSCGSRLLEAVWNSATVSQRQSIAEKLVPSESQLRSDQFARHIWAKFGLTNFMKRRADWQEVQTGESKKRKMFSDILH
;
A
#
# COMPACT_ATOMS: atom_id res chain seq x y z
N ARG A 1 8.20 39.82 16.69
CA ARG A 1 8.74 39.85 15.30
C ARG A 1 9.34 41.24 15.12
N SER A 2 10.46 41.39 14.41
CA SER A 2 11.04 42.72 14.21
C SER A 2 10.17 43.54 13.26
N HIS A 3 10.21 44.87 13.32
CA HIS A 3 9.41 45.74 12.44
C HIS A 3 9.73 45.49 10.94
N GLU A 4 10.97 45.12 10.63
CA GLU A 4 11.42 44.73 9.29
C GLU A 4 10.81 43.40 8.82
N ASP A 5 10.65 42.42 9.74
CA ASP A 5 9.99 41.14 9.43
C ASP A 5 8.51 41.34 9.08
N GLU A 6 7.82 42.26 9.78
CA GLU A 6 6.41 42.55 9.55
C GLU A 6 6.19 43.28 8.22
N GLU A 7 7.06 44.22 7.86
CA GLU A 7 7.03 44.92 6.57
C GLU A 7 7.31 43.97 5.39
N HIS A 8 8.29 43.07 5.55
CA HIS A 8 8.61 42.06 4.53
C HIS A 8 7.46 41.04 4.35
N CYS A 9 6.84 40.59 5.45
CA CYS A 9 5.67 39.72 5.38
C CYS A 9 4.48 40.39 4.67
N GLY A 10 4.24 41.67 4.93
CA GLY A 10 3.18 42.45 4.26
C GLY A 10 3.42 42.61 2.76
N MET A 11 4.67 42.80 2.34
CA MET A 11 5.04 42.87 0.92
C MET A 11 4.83 41.53 0.21
N LEU A 12 5.23 40.41 0.82
CA LEU A 12 5.00 39.06 0.30
C LEU A 12 3.51 38.73 0.20
N GLU A 13 2.71 39.10 1.20
CA GLU A 13 1.26 38.95 1.16
C GLU A 13 0.65 39.68 -0.04
N ALA A 14 1.07 40.92 -0.29
CA ALA A 14 0.59 41.72 -1.43
C ALA A 14 0.98 41.11 -2.78
N GLU A 15 2.20 40.59 -2.93
CA GLU A 15 2.62 39.89 -4.15
C GLU A 15 1.81 38.61 -4.41
N VAL A 16 1.62 37.77 -3.39
CA VAL A 16 0.81 36.55 -3.56
C VAL A 16 -0.63 36.89 -3.96
N LYS A 17 -1.22 37.96 -3.40
CA LYS A 17 -2.55 38.44 -3.80
C LYS A 17 -2.59 38.94 -5.24
N ARG A 18 -1.54 39.64 -5.71
CA ARG A 18 -1.43 40.04 -7.12
C ARG A 18 -1.42 38.83 -8.04
N VAL A 19 -0.60 37.82 -7.73
CA VAL A 19 -0.56 36.56 -8.48
C VAL A 19 -1.93 35.86 -8.47
N CYS A 20 -2.61 35.84 -7.32
CA CYS A 20 -3.98 35.31 -7.24
C CYS A 20 -4.96 36.03 -8.15
N GLY A 21 -4.86 37.36 -8.24
CA GLY A 21 -5.66 38.18 -9.16
C GLY A 21 -5.48 37.73 -10.60
N VAL A 22 -4.23 37.71 -11.09
CA VAL A 22 -3.88 37.32 -12.46
C VAL A 22 -4.35 35.90 -12.78
N VAL A 23 -4.10 34.95 -11.87
CA VAL A 23 -4.50 33.55 -12.05
C VAL A 23 -6.03 33.40 -12.09
N ARG A 24 -6.79 34.16 -11.29
CA ARG A 24 -8.26 34.11 -11.32
C ARG A 24 -8.87 34.70 -12.59
N GLU A 25 -8.30 35.78 -13.10
CA GLU A 25 -8.74 36.43 -14.33
C GLU A 25 -8.54 35.51 -15.55
N SER A 26 -7.39 34.83 -15.59
CA SER A 26 -7.01 33.94 -16.70
C SER A 26 -7.11 32.45 -16.34
N LEU A 27 -8.00 32.07 -15.42
CA LEU A 27 -8.01 30.74 -14.79
C LEU A 27 -8.04 29.58 -15.79
N VAL A 28 -8.86 29.66 -16.84
CA VAL A 28 -8.99 28.58 -17.83
C VAL A 28 -7.69 28.37 -18.61
N GLN A 29 -6.92 29.43 -18.86
CA GLN A 29 -5.62 29.34 -19.52
C GLN A 29 -4.61 28.61 -18.61
N PHE A 30 -4.57 28.98 -17.33
CA PHE A 30 -3.73 28.28 -16.34
C PHE A 30 -4.15 26.82 -16.14
N LEU A 31 -5.45 26.51 -16.17
CA LEU A 31 -5.94 25.14 -15.99
C LEU A 31 -5.52 24.21 -17.14
N LYS A 32 -5.61 24.70 -18.38
CA LYS A 32 -5.32 23.92 -19.59
C LYS A 32 -3.83 23.88 -19.95
N ASP A 33 -3.05 24.85 -19.46
CA ASP A 33 -1.60 24.87 -19.67
C ASP A 33 -0.89 23.90 -18.72
N PRO A 34 -0.03 22.99 -19.22
CA PRO A 34 0.69 22.04 -18.37
C PRO A 34 1.54 22.72 -17.29
N TYR A 35 2.18 23.84 -17.59
CA TYR A 35 3.02 24.59 -16.65
C TYR A 35 2.18 25.51 -15.76
N GLY A 36 1.19 26.18 -16.32
CA GLY A 36 0.21 27.00 -15.62
C GLY A 36 -0.53 26.21 -14.54
N SER A 37 -0.86 24.94 -14.79
CA SER A 37 -1.50 24.08 -13.81
C SER A 37 -0.58 23.80 -12.62
N HIS A 38 0.74 23.70 -12.83
CA HIS A 38 1.70 23.62 -11.72
C HIS A 38 1.72 24.92 -10.90
N VAL A 39 1.72 26.09 -11.54
CA VAL A 39 1.66 27.39 -10.84
C VAL A 39 0.38 27.47 -9.99
N LEU A 40 -0.76 27.09 -10.55
CA LEU A 40 -2.04 27.08 -9.84
C LEU A 40 -2.04 26.10 -8.65
N ARG A 41 -1.49 24.90 -8.81
CA ARG A 41 -1.35 23.90 -7.73
C ARG A 41 -0.47 24.40 -6.59
N THR A 42 0.67 25.01 -6.92
CA THR A 42 1.56 25.63 -5.94
C THR A 42 0.87 26.80 -5.24
N LEU A 43 0.14 27.64 -5.98
CA LEU A 43 -0.61 28.74 -5.40
C LEU A 43 -1.66 28.25 -4.39
N VAL A 44 -2.43 27.21 -4.72
CA VAL A 44 -3.39 26.58 -3.81
C VAL A 44 -2.72 26.08 -2.52
N GLN A 45 -1.55 25.45 -2.64
CA GLN A 45 -0.73 24.98 -1.52
C GLN A 45 -0.21 26.13 -0.65
N VAL A 46 0.23 27.23 -1.27
CA VAL A 46 0.72 28.41 -0.56
C VAL A 46 -0.41 29.08 0.22
N LEU A 47 -1.56 29.27 -0.43
CA LEU A 47 -2.74 29.89 0.17
C LEU A 47 -3.35 29.08 1.31
N SER A 48 -2.97 27.81 1.47
CA SER A 48 -3.40 26.96 2.58
C SER A 48 -2.37 26.77 3.69
N GLY A 49 -1.18 27.36 3.55
CA GLY A 49 -0.09 27.19 4.51
C GLY A 49 0.50 25.79 4.53
N SER A 50 0.53 25.11 3.37
CA SER A 50 1.11 23.77 3.26
C SER A 50 1.74 23.56 1.89
N LEU A 51 3.07 23.43 1.83
CA LEU A 51 3.79 23.18 0.60
C LEU A 51 4.23 21.71 0.54
N SER A 52 3.84 21.02 -0.54
CA SER A 52 4.38 19.69 -0.84
C SER A 52 5.54 19.88 -1.80
N ARG A 53 6.77 19.64 -1.34
CA ARG A 53 7.91 19.64 -2.27
C ARG A 53 7.79 18.36 -3.11
N ASP A 54 7.51 18.51 -4.40
CA ASP A 54 7.60 17.39 -5.32
C ASP A 54 9.01 16.82 -5.23
N ALA A 55 9.12 15.60 -4.73
CA ALA A 55 10.37 14.87 -4.76
C ALA A 55 10.69 14.64 -6.24
N ALA A 56 11.63 15.42 -6.79
CA ALA A 56 12.24 15.17 -8.10
C ALA A 56 12.93 13.77 -8.20
N GLN A 57 12.80 12.93 -7.17
CA GLN A 57 13.22 11.54 -7.14
C GLN A 57 12.02 10.64 -6.81
N LYS A 58 11.64 9.83 -7.80
CA LYS A 58 10.70 8.70 -7.69
C LYS A 58 11.13 7.76 -6.54
N LYS A 59 10.62 7.96 -5.31
CA LYS A 59 10.40 6.96 -4.22
C LYS A 59 10.36 7.52 -2.78
N ALA A 60 10.47 8.82 -2.53
CA ALA A 60 10.26 9.37 -1.19
C ALA A 60 8.80 9.84 -0.99
N LYS A 61 8.23 9.58 0.19
CA LYS A 61 6.94 10.15 0.61
C LYS A 61 7.11 11.67 0.65
N ALA A 62 6.33 12.42 -0.11
CA ALA A 62 6.47 13.88 -0.18
C ALA A 62 6.37 14.48 1.23
N GLU A 63 7.44 15.14 1.68
CA GLU A 63 7.43 15.88 2.94
C GLU A 63 6.58 17.14 2.75
N VAL A 64 5.54 17.27 3.57
CA VAL A 64 4.67 18.44 3.56
C VAL A 64 5.17 19.40 4.62
N GLN A 65 5.58 20.59 4.19
CA GLN A 65 5.99 21.67 5.06
C GLN A 65 4.79 22.57 5.34
N ASP A 66 4.40 22.66 6.62
CA ASP A 66 3.33 23.55 7.08
C ASP A 66 3.92 24.90 7.55
N PHE A 67 3.20 26.00 7.30
CA PHE A 67 3.58 27.34 7.74
C PHE A 67 2.35 28.22 8.04
N GLU A 68 2.55 29.28 8.81
CA GLU A 68 1.50 30.24 9.14
C GLU A 68 1.17 31.14 7.95
N ILE A 69 -0.12 31.43 7.76
CA ILE A 69 -0.61 32.27 6.66
C ILE A 69 -1.47 33.44 7.17
N PRO A 70 -1.44 34.60 6.48
CA PRO A 70 -2.32 35.72 6.77
C PRO A 70 -3.80 35.40 6.54
N VAL A 71 -4.69 36.18 7.16
CA VAL A 71 -6.13 35.94 7.03
C VAL A 71 -6.63 36.12 5.60
N SER A 72 -5.99 37.03 4.85
CA SER A 72 -6.30 37.29 3.44
C SER A 72 -6.17 36.03 2.57
N PHE A 73 -5.21 35.15 2.84
CA PHE A 73 -5.00 33.93 2.06
C PHE A 73 -6.19 32.97 2.15
N TRP A 74 -6.87 32.93 3.30
CA TRP A 74 -8.11 32.17 3.43
C TRP A 74 -9.20 32.68 2.49
N TRP A 75 -9.29 33.99 2.27
CA TRP A 75 -10.24 34.59 1.35
C TRP A 75 -9.85 34.35 -0.10
N GLU A 76 -8.57 34.55 -0.43
CA GLU A 76 -8.02 34.27 -1.76
C GLU A 76 -8.27 32.79 -2.16
N LEU A 77 -8.01 31.84 -1.26
CA LEU A 77 -8.27 30.41 -1.49
C LEU A 77 -9.76 30.12 -1.70
N LYS A 78 -10.64 30.79 -0.93
CA LYS A 78 -12.09 30.64 -1.08
C LYS A 78 -12.53 31.13 -2.46
N HIS A 79 -12.13 32.33 -2.86
CA HIS A 79 -12.47 32.89 -4.17
C HIS A 79 -11.91 32.05 -5.32
N LEU A 80 -10.68 31.58 -5.19
CA LEU A 80 -10.09 30.67 -6.18
C LEU A 80 -10.88 29.36 -6.27
N SER A 81 -11.32 28.80 -5.13
CA SER A 81 -12.15 27.60 -5.11
C SER A 81 -13.52 27.80 -5.77
N GLU A 82 -14.14 28.97 -5.61
CA GLU A 82 -15.40 29.33 -6.25
C GLU A 82 -15.23 29.41 -7.77
N ARG A 83 -14.18 30.09 -8.25
CA ARG A 83 -13.85 30.18 -9.68
C ARG A 83 -13.51 28.82 -10.30
N LEU A 84 -12.83 27.94 -9.57
CA LEU A 84 -12.58 26.56 -10.03
C LEU A 84 -13.88 25.77 -10.19
N MET A 85 -14.80 25.89 -9.23
CA MET A 85 -16.10 25.21 -9.29
C MET A 85 -17.00 25.75 -10.41
N GLU A 86 -16.93 27.04 -10.74
CA GLU A 86 -17.61 27.61 -11.91
C GLU A 86 -17.10 27.01 -13.23
N ASN A 87 -15.84 26.56 -13.26
CA ASN A 87 -15.20 25.93 -14.41
C ASN A 87 -15.03 24.41 -14.22
N ILE A 88 -15.93 23.78 -13.45
CA ILE A 88 -15.86 22.35 -13.15
C ILE A 88 -15.91 21.47 -14.40
N ASN A 89 -16.64 21.89 -15.44
CA ASN A 89 -16.71 21.20 -16.73
C ASN A 89 -15.31 20.99 -17.35
N VAL A 90 -14.42 21.97 -17.22
CA VAL A 90 -13.02 21.86 -17.65
C VAL A 90 -12.25 20.93 -16.71
N CYS A 91 -12.45 21.07 -15.41
CA CYS A 91 -11.74 20.29 -14.39
C CYS A 91 -12.04 18.78 -14.43
N VAL A 92 -13.24 18.38 -14.89
CA VAL A 92 -13.60 16.95 -14.98
C VAL A 92 -13.16 16.30 -16.29
N THR A 93 -12.84 17.09 -17.33
CA THR A 93 -12.48 16.57 -18.67
C THR A 93 -10.98 16.68 -18.97
N ASP A 94 -10.31 17.71 -18.44
CA ASP A 94 -8.89 17.96 -18.68
C ASP A 94 -8.01 17.46 -17.53
N ALA A 95 -6.92 16.75 -17.86
CA ALA A 95 -6.04 16.15 -16.85
C ALA A 95 -5.27 17.18 -16.02
N CYS A 96 -4.83 18.29 -16.62
CA CYS A 96 -4.11 19.36 -15.93
C CYS A 96 -5.05 20.12 -15.00
N ALA A 97 -6.27 20.39 -15.45
CA ALA A 97 -7.31 21.03 -14.66
C ALA A 97 -7.79 20.14 -13.51
N SER A 98 -7.97 18.84 -13.77
CA SER A 98 -8.30 17.82 -12.76
C SER A 98 -7.27 17.79 -11.63
N ALA A 99 -5.98 17.85 -11.95
CA ALA A 99 -4.91 17.87 -10.95
C ALA A 99 -4.96 19.11 -10.02
N ALA A 100 -5.38 20.27 -10.54
CA ALA A 100 -5.58 21.47 -9.73
C ALA A 100 -6.71 21.28 -8.71
N LEU A 101 -7.85 20.71 -9.14
CA LEU A 101 -8.97 20.43 -8.25
C LEU A 101 -8.65 19.34 -7.22
N GLN A 102 -7.89 18.30 -7.60
CA GLN A 102 -7.38 17.28 -6.69
C GLN A 102 -6.46 17.89 -5.61
N THR A 103 -5.59 18.83 -5.99
CA THR A 103 -4.70 19.54 -5.06
C THR A 103 -5.51 20.36 -4.07
N LEU A 104 -6.50 21.12 -4.56
CA LEU A 104 -7.41 21.89 -3.72
C LEU A 104 -8.16 21.01 -2.71
N LEU A 105 -8.72 19.87 -3.15
CA LEU A 105 -9.41 18.94 -2.26
C LEU A 105 -8.49 18.37 -1.18
N THR A 106 -7.30 17.91 -1.56
CA THR A 106 -6.33 17.31 -0.62
C THR A 106 -5.91 18.30 0.46
N VAL A 107 -5.60 19.53 0.05
CA VAL A 107 -5.25 20.63 0.94
C VAL A 107 -6.43 21.00 1.85
N CYS A 108 -7.62 21.19 1.27
CA CYS A 108 -8.81 21.56 2.03
C CYS A 108 -9.21 20.45 3.00
N HIS A 109 -9.04 19.18 2.67
CA HIS A 109 -9.36 18.08 3.56
C HIS A 109 -8.58 18.18 4.89
N ARG A 110 -7.31 18.60 4.83
CA ARG A 110 -6.45 18.79 6.01
C ARG A 110 -6.68 20.13 6.71
N LYS A 111 -6.69 21.24 5.95
CA LYS A 111 -6.64 22.61 6.50
C LYS A 111 -7.99 23.29 6.59
N ARG A 112 -8.97 22.91 5.75
CA ARG A 112 -10.30 23.54 5.64
C ARG A 112 -11.43 22.52 5.40
N PRO A 113 -11.71 21.63 6.36
CA PRO A 113 -12.63 20.50 6.16
C PRO A 113 -14.05 20.92 5.77
N LEU A 114 -14.54 22.08 6.21
CA LEU A 114 -15.84 22.62 5.80
C LEU A 114 -15.87 23.02 4.33
N LEU A 115 -14.81 23.67 3.83
CA LEU A 115 -14.68 24.00 2.41
C LEU A 115 -14.58 22.72 1.58
N CYS A 116 -13.77 21.75 2.02
CA CYS A 116 -13.66 20.45 1.37
C CYS A 116 -15.03 19.76 1.22
N ARG A 117 -15.87 19.77 2.27
CA ARG A 117 -17.25 19.23 2.22
C ARG A 117 -18.09 19.93 1.15
N LYS A 118 -18.04 21.26 1.10
CA LYS A 118 -18.78 22.07 0.12
C LYS A 118 -18.33 21.75 -1.31
N LEU A 119 -17.03 21.65 -1.54
CA LEU A 119 -16.44 21.30 -2.83
C LEU A 119 -16.85 19.91 -3.27
N ILE A 120 -16.72 18.90 -2.41
CA ILE A 120 -17.15 17.52 -2.71
C ILE A 120 -18.65 17.48 -3.06
N LYS A 121 -19.50 18.15 -2.28
CA LYS A 121 -20.94 18.23 -2.58
C LYS A 121 -21.21 18.88 -3.93
N GLY A 122 -20.50 19.96 -4.26
CA GLY A 122 -20.60 20.64 -5.55
C GLY A 122 -20.14 19.76 -6.71
N ILE A 123 -19.01 19.07 -6.56
CA ILE A 123 -18.46 18.16 -7.58
C ILE A 123 -19.43 17.02 -7.84
N MET A 124 -19.86 16.33 -6.77
CA MET A 124 -20.83 15.25 -6.89
C MET A 124 -22.13 15.74 -7.52
N GLY A 125 -22.66 16.87 -7.06
CA GLY A 125 -23.89 17.45 -7.59
C GLY A 125 -23.81 17.74 -9.09
N TYR A 126 -22.69 18.32 -9.55
CA TYR A 126 -22.44 18.55 -10.97
C TYR A 126 -22.40 17.23 -11.75
N LEU A 127 -21.57 16.26 -11.32
CA LEU A 127 -21.41 14.99 -12.02
C LEU A 127 -22.72 14.19 -12.10
N THR A 128 -23.52 14.21 -11.04
CA THR A 128 -24.80 13.48 -10.98
C THR A 128 -25.93 14.18 -11.72
N ALA A 129 -25.82 15.48 -11.98
CA ALA A 129 -26.82 16.25 -12.72
C ALA A 129 -26.69 16.08 -14.25
N LEU A 130 -25.57 15.56 -14.73
CA LEU A 130 -25.35 15.32 -16.15
C LEU A 130 -26.24 14.16 -16.63
N SER A 131 -26.79 14.31 -17.83
CA SER A 131 -27.74 13.35 -18.39
C SER A 131 -27.09 11.98 -18.63
N SER A 132 -27.82 10.94 -18.30
CA SER A 132 -27.49 9.54 -18.58
C SER A 132 -28.70 8.83 -19.19
N ALA A 133 -28.47 7.63 -19.71
CA ALA A 133 -29.57 6.76 -20.13
C ALA A 133 -30.50 6.44 -18.94
N PRO A 134 -31.81 6.27 -19.15
CA PRO A 134 -32.76 5.92 -18.09
C PRO A 134 -32.28 4.71 -17.29
N GLY A 135 -32.24 4.83 -15.95
CA GLY A 135 -31.80 3.77 -15.05
C GLY A 135 -30.27 3.59 -14.94
N VAL A 136 -29.47 4.34 -15.71
CA VAL A 136 -28.01 4.29 -15.64
C VAL A 136 -27.49 5.47 -14.83
N SER A 137 -26.62 5.20 -13.87
CA SER A 137 -25.97 6.28 -13.10
C SER A 137 -25.02 7.09 -13.99
N PRO A 138 -25.16 8.43 -14.05
CA PRO A 138 -24.22 9.30 -14.78
C PRO A 138 -22.77 9.15 -14.31
N LEU A 139 -22.59 8.81 -13.04
CA LEU A 139 -21.27 8.69 -12.42
C LEU A 139 -20.41 7.59 -13.04
N LEU A 140 -21.02 6.55 -13.63
CA LEU A 140 -20.29 5.41 -14.18
C LEU A 140 -19.38 5.79 -15.35
N VAL A 141 -19.78 6.79 -16.16
CA VAL A 141 -18.94 7.29 -17.26
C VAL A 141 -17.70 7.98 -16.70
N PHE A 142 -17.87 8.84 -15.69
CA PHE A 142 -16.78 9.58 -15.06
C PHE A 142 -15.80 8.69 -14.30
N LEU A 143 -16.25 7.57 -13.72
CA LEU A 143 -15.36 6.60 -13.08
C LEU A 143 -14.50 5.84 -14.09
N LYS A 144 -14.94 5.76 -15.35
CA LYS A 144 -14.23 5.10 -16.45
C LYS A 144 -13.38 6.07 -17.28
N ASP A 145 -13.54 7.38 -17.07
CA ASP A 145 -12.79 8.44 -17.75
C ASP A 145 -11.36 8.57 -17.17
N PRO A 146 -10.29 8.63 -18.00
CA PRO A 146 -8.92 8.78 -17.52
C PRO A 146 -8.68 10.03 -16.65
N SER A 147 -9.23 11.18 -17.01
CA SER A 147 -9.06 12.45 -16.30
C SER A 147 -9.91 12.51 -15.04
N CYS A 148 -11.19 12.14 -15.16
CA CYS A 148 -12.14 12.25 -14.05
C CYS A 148 -11.97 11.14 -13.00
N SER A 149 -11.48 9.96 -13.39
CA SER A 149 -11.25 8.87 -12.43
C SER A 149 -10.22 9.25 -11.36
N HIS A 150 -9.16 9.99 -11.69
CA HIS A 150 -8.21 10.51 -10.72
C HIS A 150 -8.84 11.55 -9.76
N LEU A 151 -9.72 12.41 -10.27
CA LEU A 151 -10.51 13.30 -9.43
C LEU A 151 -11.40 12.50 -8.48
N MET A 152 -12.09 11.48 -8.98
CA MET A 152 -12.97 10.62 -8.18
C MET A 152 -12.23 9.85 -7.08
N GLN A 153 -11.01 9.38 -7.34
CA GLN A 153 -10.14 8.80 -6.31
C GLN A 153 -9.88 9.77 -5.15
N THR A 154 -9.59 11.04 -5.48
CA THR A 154 -9.38 12.11 -4.48
C THR A 154 -10.68 12.46 -3.76
N VAL A 155 -11.80 12.55 -4.48
CA VAL A 155 -13.12 12.78 -3.90
C VAL A 155 -13.45 11.70 -2.87
N PHE A 156 -13.26 10.42 -3.20
CA PHE A 156 -13.51 9.33 -2.25
C PHE A 156 -12.59 9.40 -1.03
N SER A 157 -11.30 9.66 -1.26
CA SER A 157 -10.31 9.75 -0.18
C SER A 157 -10.58 10.91 0.80
N CYS A 158 -11.19 12.00 0.32
CA CYS A 158 -11.49 13.18 1.13
C CYS A 158 -12.94 13.21 1.66
N SER A 159 -13.77 12.23 1.27
CA SER A 159 -15.20 12.18 1.57
C SER A 159 -15.51 11.69 2.98
N GLN A 160 -16.68 12.07 3.48
CA GLN A 160 -17.25 11.54 4.71
C GLN A 160 -18.14 10.34 4.47
N LYS A 161 -18.39 9.59 5.55
CA LYS A 161 -19.27 8.42 5.59
C LYS A 161 -20.65 8.66 4.97
N ALA A 162 -21.24 9.84 5.17
CA ALA A 162 -22.53 10.17 4.57
C ALA A 162 -22.46 10.20 3.04
N VAL A 163 -21.47 10.89 2.48
CA VAL A 163 -21.27 11.03 1.02
C VAL A 163 -20.96 9.68 0.39
N LEU A 164 -19.99 8.92 0.93
CA LEU A 164 -19.64 7.61 0.35
C LEU A 164 -20.80 6.62 0.39
N ARG A 165 -21.59 6.62 1.47
CA ARG A 165 -22.77 5.77 1.58
C ARG A 165 -23.83 6.14 0.55
N ASP A 166 -24.03 7.43 0.32
CA ASP A 166 -25.00 7.92 -0.67
C ASP A 166 -24.54 7.58 -2.08
N VAL A 167 -23.24 7.80 -2.38
CA VAL A 167 -22.64 7.42 -3.66
C VAL A 167 -22.76 5.92 -3.90
N TYR A 168 -22.41 5.10 -2.91
CA TYR A 168 -22.54 3.65 -3.01
C TYR A 168 -23.99 3.25 -3.32
N ARG A 169 -24.94 3.72 -2.52
CA ARG A 169 -26.36 3.33 -2.62
C ARG A 169 -26.99 3.77 -3.94
N SER A 170 -26.68 4.99 -4.38
CA SER A 170 -27.38 5.63 -5.50
C SER A 170 -26.70 5.39 -6.86
N HIS A 171 -25.40 5.06 -6.87
CA HIS A 171 -24.62 5.02 -8.11
C HIS A 171 -23.79 3.76 -8.33
N LEU A 172 -23.35 3.06 -7.28
CA LEU A 172 -22.32 2.00 -7.41
C LEU A 172 -22.81 0.60 -7.05
N ARG A 173 -23.86 0.48 -6.23
CA ARG A 173 -24.44 -0.82 -5.87
C ARG A 173 -24.78 -1.58 -7.15
N THR A 174 -24.41 -2.86 -7.20
CA THR A 174 -24.51 -3.77 -8.37
C THR A 174 -23.63 -3.42 -9.57
N GLN A 175 -22.75 -2.42 -9.45
CA GLN A 175 -21.83 -1.99 -10.52
C GLN A 175 -20.36 -2.14 -10.12
N LEU A 176 -20.05 -2.60 -8.91
CA LEU A 176 -18.68 -2.70 -8.44
C LEU A 176 -17.84 -3.68 -9.24
N MET A 177 -18.42 -4.82 -9.65
CA MET A 177 -17.68 -5.83 -10.42
C MET A 177 -17.24 -5.31 -11.80
N PRO A 178 -18.14 -4.77 -12.67
CA PRO A 178 -17.70 -4.14 -13.92
C PRO A 178 -16.68 -3.01 -13.73
N LEU A 179 -16.78 -2.23 -12.65
CA LEU A 179 -15.83 -1.17 -12.36
C LEU A 179 -14.47 -1.71 -11.89
N ALA A 180 -14.47 -2.77 -11.09
CA ALA A 180 -13.26 -3.43 -10.61
C ALA A 180 -12.47 -4.10 -11.75
N LEU A 181 -13.16 -4.60 -12.78
CA LEU A 181 -12.56 -5.20 -13.98
C LEU A 181 -12.08 -4.15 -15.01
N HIS A 182 -12.54 -2.90 -14.90
CA HIS A 182 -12.21 -1.85 -15.87
C HIS A 182 -10.77 -1.34 -15.68
N PRO A 183 -9.98 -1.15 -16.76
CA PRO A 183 -8.57 -0.73 -16.68
C PRO A 183 -8.36 0.65 -16.02
N ILE A 184 -9.37 1.51 -16.03
CA ILE A 184 -9.34 2.84 -15.40
C ILE A 184 -10.12 2.86 -14.08
N ALA A 185 -11.30 2.23 -14.03
CA ALA A 185 -12.20 2.41 -12.90
C ALA A 185 -11.77 1.59 -11.68
N ASN A 186 -10.94 0.54 -11.87
CA ASN A 186 -10.41 -0.24 -10.76
C ASN A 186 -9.70 0.64 -9.71
N TYR A 187 -9.02 1.72 -10.12
CA TYR A 187 -8.37 2.65 -9.18
C TYR A 187 -9.37 3.43 -8.33
N THR A 188 -10.54 3.77 -8.89
CA THR A 188 -11.63 4.39 -8.11
C THR A 188 -12.21 3.41 -7.10
N ILE A 189 -12.30 2.12 -7.45
CA ILE A 189 -12.71 1.06 -6.52
C ILE A 189 -11.68 0.86 -5.40
N GLN A 190 -10.38 0.89 -5.71
CA GLN A 190 -9.31 0.87 -4.70
C GLN A 190 -9.45 2.04 -3.70
N SER A 191 -9.69 3.25 -4.21
CA SER A 191 -9.92 4.43 -3.36
C SER A 191 -11.20 4.31 -2.54
N LEU A 192 -12.27 3.74 -3.11
CA LEU A 192 -13.53 3.50 -2.43
C LEU A 192 -13.38 2.48 -1.29
N ILE A 193 -12.67 1.37 -1.52
CA ILE A 193 -12.36 0.35 -0.49
C ILE A 193 -11.59 1.00 0.65
N THR A 194 -10.51 1.72 0.33
CA THR A 194 -9.66 2.40 1.32
C THR A 194 -10.46 3.41 2.14
N ALA A 195 -11.24 4.26 1.48
CA ALA A 195 -12.04 5.28 2.15
C ALA A 195 -13.16 4.66 3.02
N SER A 196 -13.81 3.61 2.52
CA SER A 196 -14.86 2.89 3.26
C SER A 196 -14.31 2.17 4.48
N ALA A 197 -13.16 1.49 4.33
CA ALA A 197 -12.47 0.81 5.42
C ALA A 197 -12.05 1.78 6.54
N ARG A 198 -11.69 3.03 6.23
CA ARG A 198 -11.38 4.05 7.25
C ARG A 198 -12.61 4.51 8.05
N LEU A 199 -13.81 4.42 7.48
CA LEU A 199 -15.05 5.00 8.04
C LEU A 199 -15.95 3.98 8.76
N GLY A 200 -15.59 2.70 8.71
CA GLY A 200 -16.20 1.62 9.49
C GLY A 200 -16.26 0.29 8.73
N ALA A 201 -16.37 -0.81 9.46
CA ALA A 201 -16.52 -2.15 8.89
C ALA A 201 -17.77 -2.27 8.00
N GLY A 202 -18.92 -1.75 8.44
CA GLY A 202 -20.20 -1.92 7.72
C GLY A 202 -20.20 -1.47 6.24
N PRO A 203 -19.76 -0.24 5.90
CA PRO A 203 -19.60 0.18 4.51
C PRO A 203 -18.64 -0.70 3.70
N PHE A 204 -17.51 -1.10 4.29
CA PHE A 204 -16.54 -1.98 3.64
C PHE A 204 -17.15 -3.36 3.35
N LEU A 205 -17.86 -3.97 4.30
CA LEU A 205 -18.45 -5.30 4.14
C LEU A 205 -19.44 -5.37 2.96
N LYS A 206 -20.18 -4.29 2.69
CA LYS A 206 -21.06 -4.24 1.50
C LYS A 206 -20.29 -4.28 0.18
N ILE A 207 -19.15 -3.59 0.13
CA ILE A 207 -18.26 -3.61 -1.04
C ILE A 207 -17.61 -4.98 -1.16
N PHE A 208 -17.19 -5.56 -0.03
CA PHE A 208 -16.62 -6.90 0.04
C PHE A 208 -17.59 -7.93 -0.53
N ASP A 209 -18.81 -8.02 -0.01
CA ASP A 209 -19.80 -9.01 -0.43
C ASP A 209 -20.10 -8.94 -1.93
N GLU A 210 -20.18 -7.74 -2.52
CA GLU A 210 -20.40 -7.57 -3.98
C GLU A 210 -19.18 -7.95 -4.83
N LEU A 211 -17.95 -7.71 -4.34
CA LEU A 211 -16.73 -8.04 -5.07
C LEU A 211 -16.30 -9.50 -4.92
N MET A 212 -16.74 -10.20 -3.87
CA MET A 212 -16.33 -11.58 -3.62
C MET A 212 -16.80 -12.56 -4.69
N GLU A 213 -17.97 -12.33 -5.30
CA GLU A 213 -18.54 -13.24 -6.30
C GLU A 213 -17.65 -13.37 -7.56
N GLY A 214 -17.00 -12.28 -7.98
CA GLY A 214 -16.12 -12.25 -9.15
C GLY A 214 -14.64 -12.08 -8.81
N PHE A 215 -14.23 -12.46 -7.60
CA PHE A 215 -12.87 -12.21 -7.10
C PHE A 215 -11.76 -12.81 -7.99
N GLU A 216 -12.01 -13.98 -8.57
CA GLU A 216 -11.10 -14.63 -9.52
C GLU A 216 -10.96 -13.85 -10.83
N ALA A 217 -12.04 -13.25 -11.34
CA ALA A 217 -11.98 -12.39 -12.52
C ALA A 217 -11.12 -11.14 -12.26
N ILE A 218 -11.16 -10.59 -11.04
CA ILE A 218 -10.31 -9.44 -10.65
C ILE A 218 -8.83 -9.84 -10.65
N LEU A 219 -8.51 -11.04 -10.16
CA LEU A 219 -7.16 -11.62 -10.21
C LEU A 219 -6.70 -11.82 -11.67
N ALA A 220 -7.54 -12.43 -12.50
CA ALA A 220 -7.25 -12.69 -13.91
C ALA A 220 -7.05 -11.39 -14.72
N ALA A 221 -7.80 -10.33 -14.38
CA ALA A 221 -7.63 -9.01 -14.98
C ALA A 221 -6.35 -8.27 -14.52
N GLY A 222 -5.61 -8.82 -13.54
CA GLY A 222 -4.38 -8.23 -13.03
C GLY A 222 -4.60 -7.03 -12.09
N HIS A 223 -5.83 -6.79 -11.64
CA HIS A 223 -6.19 -5.63 -10.79
C HIS A 223 -5.87 -5.87 -9.31
N MET A 224 -4.61 -6.25 -9.05
CA MET A 224 -4.11 -6.69 -7.74
C MET A 224 -4.22 -5.62 -6.64
N GLY A 225 -4.32 -4.34 -7.00
CA GLY A 225 -4.58 -3.27 -6.03
C GLY A 225 -5.93 -3.45 -5.32
N VAL A 226 -6.97 -3.91 -6.04
CA VAL A 226 -8.29 -4.21 -5.45
C VAL A 226 -8.16 -5.38 -4.47
N VAL A 227 -7.54 -6.47 -4.90
CA VAL A 227 -7.31 -7.69 -4.11
C VAL A 227 -6.54 -7.38 -2.82
N VAL A 228 -5.40 -6.70 -2.92
CA VAL A 228 -4.55 -6.38 -1.76
C VAL A 228 -5.28 -5.47 -0.79
N LEU A 229 -6.03 -4.46 -1.26
CA LEU A 229 -6.78 -3.58 -0.37
C LEU A 229 -7.96 -4.27 0.32
N MET A 230 -8.59 -5.25 -0.33
CA MET A 230 -9.59 -6.11 0.34
C MET A 230 -8.93 -6.92 1.47
N VAL A 231 -7.78 -7.53 1.21
CA VAL A 231 -7.00 -8.28 2.22
C VAL A 231 -6.61 -7.36 3.38
N GLU A 232 -6.01 -6.21 3.10
CA GLU A 232 -5.58 -5.24 4.12
C GLU A 232 -6.78 -4.69 4.93
N SER A 233 -7.95 -4.53 4.31
CA SER A 233 -9.17 -4.11 5.00
C SER A 233 -9.74 -5.21 5.91
N CYS A 234 -9.68 -6.49 5.48
CA CYS A 234 -10.00 -7.65 6.31
C CYS A 234 -9.02 -7.80 7.49
N VAL A 235 -7.74 -7.49 7.30
CA VAL A 235 -6.75 -7.41 8.40
C VAL A 235 -7.17 -6.35 9.40
N TYR A 236 -7.43 -5.13 8.92
CA TYR A 236 -7.70 -3.98 9.78
C TYR A 236 -8.96 -4.15 10.64
N TRP A 237 -10.03 -4.71 10.08
CA TRP A 237 -11.29 -4.93 10.80
C TRP A 237 -11.39 -6.30 11.48
N GLU A 238 -10.43 -7.19 11.23
CA GLU A 238 -10.46 -8.58 11.72
C GLU A 238 -11.69 -9.38 11.28
N GLU A 239 -12.29 -8.99 10.16
CA GLU A 239 -13.53 -9.54 9.61
C GLU A 239 -13.26 -10.20 8.25
N LYS A 240 -14.02 -11.26 7.93
CA LYS A 240 -14.00 -11.94 6.62
C LYS A 240 -12.64 -12.54 6.17
N GLN A 241 -11.63 -12.59 7.04
CA GLN A 241 -10.28 -13.10 6.71
C GLN A 241 -10.31 -14.55 6.19
N ASN A 242 -11.01 -15.43 6.89
CA ASN A 242 -11.12 -16.85 6.49
C ASN A 242 -11.88 -17.01 5.17
N GLU A 243 -12.96 -16.27 4.98
CA GLU A 243 -13.75 -16.28 3.75
C GLU A 243 -12.91 -15.82 2.54
N LEU A 244 -12.15 -14.73 2.70
CA LEU A 244 -11.25 -14.25 1.67
C LEU A 244 -10.12 -15.26 1.38
N LEU A 245 -9.53 -15.87 2.41
CA LEU A 245 -8.48 -16.89 2.22
C LEU A 245 -9.01 -18.10 1.44
N GLN A 246 -10.19 -18.61 1.80
CA GLN A 246 -10.80 -19.71 1.07
C GLN A 246 -11.07 -19.35 -0.39
N ARG A 247 -11.54 -18.12 -0.64
CA ARG A 247 -11.78 -17.64 -2.00
C ARG A 247 -10.50 -17.44 -2.82
N LEU A 248 -9.39 -17.07 -2.18
CA LEU A 248 -8.06 -17.09 -2.80
C LEU A 248 -7.63 -18.52 -3.14
N LEU A 249 -7.73 -19.45 -2.20
CA LEU A 249 -7.36 -20.86 -2.45
C LEU A 249 -8.15 -21.44 -3.62
N GLN A 250 -9.44 -21.11 -3.71
CA GLN A 250 -10.31 -21.50 -4.83
C GLN A 250 -9.85 -20.83 -6.13
N ALA A 251 -9.61 -19.52 -6.15
CA ALA A 251 -9.16 -18.80 -7.36
C ALA A 251 -7.78 -19.23 -7.87
N PHE A 252 -6.94 -19.82 -7.01
CA PHE A 252 -5.63 -20.37 -7.37
C PHE A 252 -5.67 -21.90 -7.58
N HIS A 253 -6.86 -22.51 -7.57
CA HIS A 253 -7.11 -23.94 -7.76
C HIS A 253 -6.35 -24.84 -6.79
N CYS A 254 -6.23 -24.41 -5.53
CA CYS A 254 -5.57 -25.17 -4.47
C CYS A 254 -6.40 -25.32 -3.19
N SER A 255 -7.72 -25.08 -3.27
CA SER A 255 -8.64 -25.25 -2.13
C SER A 255 -8.92 -26.72 -1.81
N GLU A 256 -9.14 -27.54 -2.84
CA GLU A 256 -9.52 -28.93 -2.72
C GLU A 256 -8.67 -29.83 -3.64
N PRO A 257 -8.20 -30.99 -3.15
CA PRO A 257 -8.24 -31.45 -1.75
C PRO A 257 -7.39 -30.58 -0.82
N ALA A 258 -7.66 -30.63 0.49
CA ALA A 258 -6.97 -29.80 1.50
C ALA A 258 -5.43 -29.98 1.50
N SER A 259 -4.93 -31.12 1.00
CA SER A 259 -3.51 -31.37 0.81
C SER A 259 -2.86 -30.41 -0.20
N LEU A 260 -3.60 -29.86 -1.17
CA LEU A 260 -3.09 -28.87 -2.14
C LEU A 260 -2.80 -27.50 -1.51
N GLN A 261 -3.42 -27.18 -0.37
CA GLN A 261 -3.25 -25.89 0.27
C GLN A 261 -1.81 -25.64 0.75
N VAL A 262 -1.01 -26.69 0.93
CA VAL A 262 0.45 -26.58 1.21
C VAL A 262 1.21 -25.97 0.03
N SER A 263 0.61 -25.90 -1.15
CA SER A 263 1.17 -25.25 -2.34
C SER A 263 0.66 -23.82 -2.54
N CYS A 264 -0.08 -23.22 -1.59
CA CYS A 264 -0.65 -21.88 -1.81
C CYS A 264 0.39 -20.77 -1.95
N LEU A 265 1.50 -20.76 -1.19
CA LEU A 265 2.46 -19.66 -1.23
C LEU A 265 3.19 -19.54 -2.57
N PRO A 266 3.71 -20.60 -3.21
CA PRO A 266 4.31 -20.50 -4.54
C PRO A 266 3.34 -19.93 -5.57
N LEU A 267 2.06 -20.30 -5.49
CA LEU A 267 0.99 -19.78 -6.37
C LEU A 267 0.72 -18.30 -6.11
N PHE A 268 0.55 -17.90 -4.84
CA PHE A 268 0.32 -16.50 -4.48
C PHE A 268 1.52 -15.61 -4.81
N LEU A 269 2.75 -16.10 -4.62
CA LEU A 269 3.97 -15.36 -4.94
C LEU A 269 4.14 -15.17 -6.44
N SER A 270 3.86 -16.20 -7.24
CA SER A 270 3.99 -16.16 -8.70
C SER A 270 2.78 -15.53 -9.40
N LEU A 271 1.63 -15.45 -8.73
CA LEU A 271 0.33 -15.12 -9.30
C LEU A 271 -0.08 -16.07 -10.43
N LEU A 272 0.26 -17.35 -10.31
CA LEU A 272 -0.13 -18.40 -11.24
C LEU A 272 -1.05 -19.40 -10.54
N ALA A 273 -2.12 -19.82 -11.22
CA ALA A 273 -2.97 -20.92 -10.78
C ALA A 273 -2.18 -22.24 -10.75
N TYR A 274 -2.69 -23.21 -9.97
CA TYR A 274 -2.01 -24.47 -9.70
C TYR A 274 -1.50 -25.16 -10.98
N GLU A 275 -2.35 -25.27 -11.98
CA GLU A 275 -2.09 -26.00 -13.22
C GLU A 275 -0.98 -25.34 -14.05
N VAL A 276 -1.00 -24.01 -14.12
CA VAL A 276 -0.01 -23.20 -14.83
C VAL A 276 1.34 -23.19 -14.09
N TYR A 277 1.32 -23.25 -12.76
CA TYR A 277 2.54 -23.29 -11.97
C TYR A 277 3.26 -24.64 -12.08
N TYR A 278 2.51 -25.73 -11.97
CA TYR A 278 3.02 -27.10 -11.96
C TYR A 278 3.01 -27.79 -13.34
N ASN A 279 2.53 -27.11 -14.39
CA ASN A 279 2.42 -27.61 -15.76
C ASN A 279 1.60 -28.92 -15.86
N THR A 280 0.45 -28.99 -15.19
CA THR A 280 -0.36 -30.22 -15.15
C THR A 280 -1.30 -30.38 -16.35
N GLU A 281 -1.51 -29.34 -17.16
CA GLU A 281 -2.42 -29.37 -18.32
C GLU A 281 -1.83 -30.07 -19.57
N THR A 282 -0.52 -30.30 -19.66
CA THR A 282 0.13 -30.90 -20.84
C THR A 282 0.20 -32.44 -20.84
N ALA A 283 -0.49 -33.12 -19.93
CA ALA A 283 -0.42 -34.58 -19.78
C ALA A 283 -1.66 -35.31 -20.32
N GLU A 284 -2.15 -34.93 -21.51
CA GLU A 284 -2.95 -35.86 -22.32
C GLU A 284 -2.00 -36.82 -23.05
N GLY A 285 -1.66 -37.93 -22.39
CA GLY A 285 -0.89 -39.02 -22.99
C GLY A 285 0.26 -39.49 -22.12
N ASP A 286 0.01 -40.60 -21.43
CA ASP A 286 0.97 -41.54 -20.82
C ASP A 286 2.04 -41.03 -19.83
N ALA A 287 2.00 -41.70 -18.67
CA ALA A 287 2.89 -41.61 -17.50
C ALA A 287 2.66 -40.42 -16.55
N LEU A 288 2.33 -40.78 -15.30
CA LEU A 288 2.39 -39.96 -14.09
C LEU A 288 3.79 -39.34 -13.93
N THR A 289 4.07 -38.28 -14.69
CA THR A 289 5.28 -37.50 -14.54
C THR A 289 5.08 -36.62 -13.32
N GLN A 290 5.94 -36.81 -12.31
CA GLN A 290 5.98 -35.95 -11.14
C GLN A 290 6.07 -34.48 -11.61
N PRO A 291 5.33 -33.55 -10.98
CA PRO A 291 5.34 -32.15 -11.38
C PRO A 291 6.80 -31.68 -11.39
N VAL A 292 7.25 -31.19 -12.55
CA VAL A 292 8.61 -30.65 -12.71
C VAL A 292 8.76 -29.55 -11.66
N GLN A 293 9.69 -29.72 -10.71
CA GLN A 293 9.97 -28.71 -9.69
C GLN A 293 10.42 -27.41 -10.38
N ARG A 294 9.47 -26.52 -10.63
CA ARG A 294 9.74 -25.17 -11.12
C ARG A 294 10.41 -24.41 -9.99
N ARG A 295 11.55 -23.76 -10.29
CA ARG A 295 12.17 -22.81 -9.37
C ARG A 295 11.15 -21.75 -8.96
N LEU A 296 11.09 -21.44 -7.67
CA LEU A 296 10.20 -20.41 -7.15
C LEU A 296 10.31 -19.12 -7.95
N SER A 297 9.19 -18.64 -8.47
CA SER A 297 9.06 -17.34 -9.14
C SER A 297 8.29 -16.37 -8.25
N VAL A 298 8.78 -15.14 -8.13
CA VAL A 298 8.16 -14.11 -7.28
C VAL A 298 7.81 -12.89 -8.11
N SER A 299 6.52 -12.58 -8.16
CA SER A 299 6.02 -11.32 -8.70
C SER A 299 5.94 -10.25 -7.61
N TYR A 300 6.06 -8.97 -8.00
CA TYR A 300 5.91 -7.85 -7.07
C TYR A 300 4.53 -7.86 -6.39
N HIS A 301 3.46 -8.03 -7.18
CA HIS A 301 2.09 -8.05 -6.68
C HIS A 301 1.79 -9.28 -5.82
N GLY A 302 2.34 -10.45 -6.16
CA GLY A 302 2.23 -11.66 -5.35
C GLY A 302 2.93 -11.52 -4.00
N SER A 303 4.12 -10.90 -3.97
CA SER A 303 4.76 -10.55 -2.70
C SER A 303 3.89 -9.59 -1.87
N ARG A 304 3.31 -8.55 -2.48
CA ARG A 304 2.41 -7.61 -1.77
C ARG A 304 1.16 -8.30 -1.21
N LEU A 305 0.59 -9.25 -1.96
CA LEU A 305 -0.52 -10.09 -1.50
C LEU A 305 -0.10 -10.90 -0.27
N VAL A 306 1.02 -11.63 -0.32
CA VAL A 306 1.51 -12.43 0.81
C VAL A 306 1.84 -11.57 2.02
N GLN A 307 2.42 -10.38 1.83
CA GLN A 307 2.67 -9.43 2.91
C GLN A 307 1.37 -8.97 3.60
N ALA A 308 0.29 -8.77 2.85
CA ALA A 308 -1.01 -8.42 3.40
C ALA A 308 -1.64 -9.61 4.14
N LEU A 309 -1.59 -10.81 3.53
CA LEU A 309 -2.10 -12.06 4.13
C LEU A 309 -1.37 -12.43 5.43
N ALA A 310 -0.08 -12.10 5.56
CA ALA A 310 0.66 -12.27 6.81
C ALA A 310 0.06 -11.48 7.99
N GLY A 311 -0.85 -10.53 7.74
CA GLY A 311 -1.60 -9.81 8.76
C GLY A 311 -2.78 -10.59 9.36
N PHE A 312 -3.24 -11.69 8.74
CA PHE A 312 -4.40 -12.45 9.21
C PHE A 312 -4.19 -13.06 10.59
N LYS A 313 -5.25 -13.20 11.40
CA LYS A 313 -5.16 -13.83 12.73
C LYS A 313 -4.71 -15.27 12.63
N ASP A 314 -5.39 -16.06 11.81
CA ASP A 314 -4.95 -17.40 11.46
C ASP A 314 -4.06 -17.37 10.22
N ARG A 315 -2.85 -17.91 10.36
CA ARG A 315 -1.84 -18.00 9.31
C ARG A 315 -1.42 -19.45 9.06
N SER A 316 -2.15 -20.41 9.63
CA SER A 316 -1.81 -21.83 9.63
C SER A 316 -1.54 -22.36 8.21
N VAL A 317 -2.45 -22.07 7.26
CA VAL A 317 -2.32 -22.45 5.85
C VAL A 317 -1.05 -21.88 5.23
N LEU A 318 -0.78 -20.58 5.41
CA LEU A 318 0.42 -19.92 4.88
C LEU A 318 1.70 -20.49 5.50
N MET A 319 1.71 -20.72 6.81
CA MET A 319 2.87 -21.26 7.52
C MET A 319 3.14 -22.73 7.17
N ASN A 320 2.09 -23.52 6.95
CA ASN A 320 2.21 -24.90 6.47
C ASN A 320 2.78 -24.93 5.05
N SER A 321 2.32 -24.03 4.17
CA SER A 321 2.90 -23.89 2.84
C SER A 321 4.37 -23.46 2.87
N LEU A 322 4.72 -22.48 3.72
CA LEU A 322 6.11 -22.04 3.90
C LEU A 322 7.00 -23.17 4.43
N HIS A 323 6.46 -24.04 5.29
CA HIS A 323 7.18 -25.20 5.79
C HIS A 323 7.48 -26.23 4.68
N GLY A 324 6.68 -26.25 3.61
CA GLY A 324 6.91 -27.10 2.43
C GLY A 324 8.10 -26.66 1.56
N PHE A 325 8.60 -25.43 1.71
CA PHE A 325 9.64 -24.91 0.83
C PHE A 325 10.98 -25.62 1.05
N GLY A 326 11.66 -25.96 -0.04
CA GLY A 326 13.03 -26.47 0.01
C GLY A 326 14.05 -25.35 0.33
N SER A 327 15.29 -25.74 0.63
CA SER A 327 16.36 -24.77 0.92
C SER A 327 16.62 -23.81 -0.25
N ALA A 328 16.54 -24.30 -1.48
CA ALA A 328 16.70 -23.47 -2.69
C ALA A 328 15.59 -22.42 -2.83
N ASP A 329 14.34 -22.79 -2.57
CA ASP A 329 13.20 -21.86 -2.62
C ASP A 329 13.26 -20.84 -1.49
N LEU A 330 13.64 -21.24 -0.28
CA LEU A 330 13.83 -20.33 0.84
C LEU A 330 14.95 -19.33 0.59
N LEU A 331 16.07 -19.76 -0.03
CA LEU A 331 17.14 -18.87 -0.42
C LEU A 331 16.69 -17.90 -1.53
N THR A 332 15.99 -18.40 -2.53
CA THR A 332 15.42 -17.59 -3.62
C THR A 332 14.47 -16.54 -3.05
N LEU A 333 13.54 -16.95 -2.19
CA LEU A 333 12.59 -16.05 -1.54
C LEU A 333 13.30 -15.02 -0.65
N GLY A 334 14.30 -15.43 0.13
CA GLY A 334 15.01 -14.54 1.04
C GLY A 334 15.97 -13.54 0.37
N THR A 335 16.39 -13.83 -0.86
CA THR A 335 17.32 -12.97 -1.63
C THR A 335 16.64 -12.19 -2.76
N ASP A 336 15.41 -12.54 -3.14
CA ASP A 336 14.62 -11.78 -4.11
C ASP A 336 14.21 -10.39 -3.58
N ARG A 337 14.17 -9.40 -4.48
CA ARG A 337 13.86 -7.99 -4.16
C ARG A 337 12.46 -7.82 -3.56
N SER A 338 11.49 -8.61 -4.02
CA SER A 338 10.12 -8.56 -3.53
C SER A 338 9.87 -9.68 -2.51
N GLY A 339 10.39 -10.88 -2.77
CA GLY A 339 10.23 -12.07 -1.96
C GLY A 339 10.75 -11.92 -0.54
N SER A 340 11.87 -11.19 -0.35
CA SER A 340 12.46 -11.01 0.98
C SER A 340 11.50 -10.29 1.92
N HIS A 341 10.68 -9.37 1.40
CA HIS A 341 9.66 -8.66 2.16
C HIS A 341 8.48 -9.57 2.52
N ALA A 342 8.08 -10.49 1.65
CA ALA A 342 7.05 -11.48 1.95
C ALA A 342 7.51 -12.44 3.07
N LEU A 343 8.73 -13.00 2.94
CA LEU A 343 9.31 -13.87 3.96
C LEU A 343 9.51 -13.13 5.28
N GLN A 344 9.99 -11.88 5.24
CA GLN A 344 10.12 -11.04 6.42
C GLN A 344 8.78 -10.88 7.14
N LYS A 345 7.71 -10.52 6.42
CA LYS A 345 6.38 -10.33 7.02
C LYS A 345 5.83 -11.63 7.62
N LEU A 346 5.95 -12.75 6.92
CA LEU A 346 5.54 -14.06 7.46
C LEU A 346 6.30 -14.43 8.74
N LEU A 347 7.63 -14.27 8.77
CA LEU A 347 8.44 -14.63 9.94
C LEU A 347 8.24 -13.70 11.13
N THR A 348 8.14 -12.39 10.89
CA THR A 348 7.95 -11.39 11.96
C THR A 348 6.54 -11.44 12.55
N ALA A 349 5.52 -11.84 11.78
CA ALA A 349 4.15 -12.04 12.26
C ALA A 349 3.91 -13.46 12.82
N ALA A 350 4.82 -14.41 12.59
CA ALA A 350 4.67 -15.77 13.08
C ALA A 350 4.85 -15.86 14.61
N SER A 351 4.20 -16.87 15.21
CA SER A 351 4.46 -17.25 16.60
C SER A 351 5.92 -17.72 16.78
N ASP A 352 6.44 -17.63 18.00
CA ASP A 352 7.80 -18.06 18.33
C ASP A 352 8.09 -19.50 17.87
N LYS A 353 7.11 -20.39 18.05
CA LYS A 353 7.18 -21.79 17.60
C LYS A 353 7.20 -21.91 16.07
N GLY A 354 6.33 -21.17 15.37
CA GLY A 354 6.27 -21.16 13.91
C GLY A 354 7.56 -20.63 13.29
N ARG A 355 8.03 -19.46 13.77
CA ARG A 355 9.31 -18.85 13.36
C ARG A 355 10.49 -19.78 13.63
N GLY A 356 10.54 -20.42 14.80
CA GLY A 356 11.60 -21.37 15.14
C GLY A 356 11.68 -22.58 14.21
N LYS A 357 10.54 -23.10 13.71
CA LYS A 357 10.53 -24.17 12.70
C LYS A 357 11.17 -23.73 11.38
N ILE A 358 10.88 -22.52 10.91
CA ILE A 358 11.45 -22.02 9.65
C ILE A 358 12.92 -21.65 9.82
N LEU A 359 13.31 -21.03 10.94
CA LEU A 359 14.71 -20.71 11.25
C LEU A 359 15.61 -21.95 11.18
N ARG A 360 15.15 -23.09 11.70
CA ARG A 360 15.90 -24.35 11.58
C ARG A 360 16.15 -24.78 10.13
N LYS A 361 15.20 -24.52 9.22
CA LYS A 361 15.39 -24.79 7.78
C LYS A 361 16.35 -23.79 7.12
N LEU A 362 16.56 -22.62 7.71
CA LEU A 362 17.47 -21.58 7.23
C LEU A 362 18.90 -21.71 7.77
N GLU A 363 19.19 -22.69 8.65
CA GLU A 363 20.49 -22.80 9.33
C GLU A 363 21.68 -22.80 8.37
N GLU A 364 21.59 -23.57 7.29
CA GLU A 364 22.64 -23.67 6.27
C GLU A 364 22.58 -22.51 5.24
N LEU A 365 21.58 -21.63 5.36
CA LEU A 365 21.35 -20.51 4.45
C LEU A 365 21.70 -19.15 5.08
N TYR A 366 22.06 -19.08 6.36
CA TYR A 366 22.32 -17.81 7.01
C TYR A 366 23.48 -17.02 6.40
N VAL A 367 24.57 -17.69 6.02
CA VAL A 367 25.72 -17.03 5.37
C VAL A 367 25.34 -16.45 4.00
N PRO A 368 24.77 -17.22 3.04
CA PRO A 368 24.39 -16.63 1.75
C PRO A 368 23.29 -15.57 1.87
N LEU A 369 22.38 -15.68 2.86
CA LEU A 369 21.43 -14.61 3.16
C LEU A 369 22.12 -13.35 3.69
N ALA A 370 23.07 -13.48 4.62
CA ALA A 370 23.80 -12.35 5.18
C ALA A 370 24.63 -11.60 4.14
N CYS A 371 25.20 -12.31 3.17
CA CYS A 371 25.97 -11.73 2.06
C CYS A 371 25.10 -11.17 0.91
N SER A 372 23.77 -11.15 1.07
CA SER A 372 22.84 -10.58 0.08
C SER A 372 22.29 -9.23 0.54
N SER A 373 22.07 -8.30 -0.39
CA SER A 373 21.45 -6.99 -0.11
C SER A 373 20.05 -7.12 0.48
N CYS A 374 19.23 -8.04 -0.03
CA CYS A 374 17.88 -8.29 0.47
C CYS A 374 17.91 -9.22 1.68
N GLY A 375 18.73 -10.27 1.64
CA GLY A 375 18.84 -11.27 2.69
C GLY A 375 19.37 -10.71 4.01
N SER A 376 20.35 -9.79 3.98
CA SER A 376 20.85 -9.13 5.19
C SER A 376 19.74 -8.36 5.92
N ARG A 377 18.93 -7.59 5.18
CA ARG A 377 17.78 -6.87 5.75
C ARG A 377 16.72 -7.81 6.30
N LEU A 378 16.47 -8.93 5.62
CA LEU A 378 15.58 -9.98 6.12
C LEU A 378 16.11 -10.55 7.45
N LEU A 379 17.38 -10.94 7.53
CA LEU A 379 17.97 -11.47 8.76
C LEU A 379 17.92 -10.46 9.90
N GLU A 380 18.18 -9.19 9.63
CA GLU A 380 18.06 -8.13 10.63
C GLU A 380 16.62 -8.01 11.17
N ALA A 381 15.62 -8.01 10.30
CA ALA A 381 14.22 -7.96 10.72
C ALA A 381 13.80 -9.21 11.51
N VAL A 382 14.25 -10.39 11.09
CA VAL A 382 13.98 -11.65 11.78
C VAL A 382 14.66 -11.67 13.15
N TRP A 383 15.93 -11.28 13.25
CA TRP A 383 16.67 -11.12 14.51
C TRP A 383 15.92 -10.22 15.49
N ASN A 384 15.39 -9.12 14.97
CA ASN A 384 14.65 -8.14 15.74
C ASN A 384 13.34 -8.69 16.36
N SER A 385 12.70 -9.66 15.69
CA SER A 385 11.51 -10.37 16.18
C SER A 385 11.83 -11.68 16.92
N ALA A 386 13.07 -12.16 16.84
CA ALA A 386 13.48 -13.46 17.39
C ALA A 386 13.65 -13.43 18.92
N THR A 387 13.40 -14.57 19.55
CA THR A 387 13.70 -14.78 20.98
C THR A 387 15.22 -14.85 21.19
N VAL A 388 15.68 -14.66 22.43
CA VAL A 388 17.13 -14.72 22.75
C VAL A 388 17.72 -16.09 22.37
N SER A 389 16.98 -17.18 22.59
CA SER A 389 17.41 -18.53 22.17
C SER A 389 17.50 -18.68 20.64
N GLN A 390 16.56 -18.11 19.89
CA GLN A 390 16.63 -18.10 18.43
C GLN A 390 17.82 -17.29 17.92
N ARG A 391 18.09 -16.12 18.53
CA ARG A 391 19.27 -15.29 18.21
C ARG A 391 20.57 -16.04 18.47
N GLN A 392 20.65 -16.76 19.58
CA GLN A 392 21.80 -17.59 19.90
C GLN A 392 22.03 -18.67 18.83
N SER A 393 20.98 -19.39 18.41
CA SER A 393 21.09 -20.40 17.36
C SER A 393 21.54 -19.81 16.01
N ILE A 394 21.04 -18.63 15.64
CA ILE A 394 21.50 -17.91 14.44
C ILE A 394 22.99 -17.54 14.57
N ALA A 395 23.40 -17.01 15.72
CA ALA A 395 24.79 -16.61 15.96
C ALA A 395 25.75 -17.81 15.88
N GLU A 396 25.38 -18.97 16.46
CA GLU A 396 26.18 -20.21 16.42
C GLU A 396 26.49 -20.66 14.99
N LYS A 397 25.55 -20.46 14.06
CA LYS A 397 25.74 -20.83 12.65
C LYS A 397 26.50 -19.79 11.83
N LEU A 398 26.48 -18.52 12.22
CA LEU A 398 27.20 -17.45 11.51
C LEU A 398 28.68 -17.34 11.90
N VAL A 399 28.99 -17.55 13.18
CA VAL A 399 30.35 -17.39 13.74
C VAL A 399 31.45 -18.19 13.01
N PRO A 400 31.23 -19.45 12.59
CA PRO A 400 32.26 -20.21 11.87
C PRO A 400 32.74 -19.56 10.58
N SER A 401 31.93 -18.67 9.98
CA SER A 401 32.24 -17.98 8.72
C SER A 401 32.72 -16.53 8.94
N GLU A 402 33.42 -16.24 10.05
CA GLU A 402 33.87 -14.89 10.43
C GLU A 402 34.57 -14.14 9.29
N SER A 403 35.58 -14.76 8.68
CA SER A 403 36.41 -14.12 7.64
C SER A 403 35.56 -13.67 6.45
N GLN A 404 34.66 -14.53 5.97
CA GLN A 404 33.75 -14.23 4.88
C GLN A 404 32.78 -13.10 5.26
N LEU A 405 32.10 -13.22 6.41
CA LEU A 405 31.08 -12.24 6.82
C LEU A 405 31.65 -10.85 7.09
N ARG A 406 32.89 -10.74 7.61
CA ARG A 406 33.52 -9.44 7.86
C ARG A 406 34.05 -8.79 6.59
N SER A 407 34.40 -9.57 5.58
CA SER A 407 34.88 -9.07 4.28
C SER A 407 33.74 -8.63 3.35
N ASP A 408 32.55 -9.22 3.48
CA ASP A 408 31.40 -8.91 2.63
C ASP A 408 30.74 -7.57 3.00
N GLN A 409 30.31 -6.81 1.98
CA GLN A 409 29.78 -5.45 2.14
C GLN A 409 28.47 -5.38 2.95
N PHE A 410 27.64 -6.42 2.90
CA PHE A 410 26.36 -6.49 3.60
C PHE A 410 26.50 -7.21 4.93
N ALA A 411 27.18 -8.37 4.91
CA ALA A 411 27.32 -9.22 6.08
C ALA A 411 28.13 -8.55 7.19
N ARG A 412 29.07 -7.64 6.89
CA ARG A 412 29.79 -6.87 7.91
C ARG A 412 28.86 -6.06 8.82
N HIS A 413 27.74 -5.57 8.29
CA HIS A 413 26.73 -4.86 9.06
C HIS A 413 25.94 -5.81 9.96
N ILE A 414 25.64 -7.03 9.47
CA ILE A 414 25.02 -8.09 10.29
C ILE A 414 25.95 -8.52 11.42
N TRP A 415 27.24 -8.74 11.12
CA TRP A 415 28.25 -9.08 12.11
C TRP A 415 28.30 -8.08 13.26
N ALA A 416 28.32 -6.78 12.93
CA ALA A 416 28.31 -5.70 13.90
C ALA A 416 26.99 -5.64 14.68
N LYS A 417 25.83 -5.62 13.99
CA LYS A 417 24.51 -5.48 14.62
C LYS A 417 24.15 -6.66 15.53
N PHE A 418 24.55 -7.88 15.16
CA PHE A 418 24.28 -9.07 15.96
C PHE A 418 25.29 -9.23 17.10
N GLY A 419 26.33 -8.38 17.16
CA GLY A 419 27.35 -8.42 18.20
C GLY A 419 28.15 -9.72 18.20
N LEU A 420 28.40 -10.31 17.02
CA LEU A 420 28.97 -11.67 16.91
C LEU A 420 30.38 -11.77 17.49
N THR A 421 31.17 -10.69 17.49
CA THR A 421 32.46 -10.65 18.19
C THR A 421 32.32 -10.83 19.71
N ASN A 422 31.31 -10.20 20.32
CA ASN A 422 31.03 -10.39 21.74
C ASN A 422 30.45 -11.79 22.00
N PHE A 423 29.64 -12.32 21.08
CA PHE A 423 29.16 -13.70 21.19
C PHE A 423 30.30 -14.73 21.28
N MET A 424 31.38 -14.54 20.52
CA MET A 424 32.57 -15.41 20.55
C MET A 424 33.42 -15.21 21.81
N LYS A 425 33.69 -13.96 22.19
CA LYS A 425 34.70 -13.64 23.22
C LYS A 425 34.12 -13.46 24.62
N ARG A 426 32.88 -12.99 24.72
CA ARG A 426 32.19 -12.53 25.95
C ARG A 426 30.71 -12.91 25.89
N ARG A 427 30.45 -14.22 25.90
CA ARG A 427 29.10 -14.76 25.68
C ARG A 427 28.09 -14.33 26.75
N ALA A 428 28.53 -14.20 28.00
CA ALA A 428 27.69 -13.72 29.10
C ALA A 428 27.20 -12.28 28.86
N ASP A 429 28.13 -11.35 28.60
CA ASP A 429 27.81 -9.95 28.29
C ASP A 429 26.89 -9.84 27.07
N TRP A 430 27.15 -10.64 26.03
CA TRP A 430 26.29 -10.68 24.85
C TRP A 430 24.86 -11.10 25.22
N GLN A 431 24.71 -12.14 26.05
CA GLN A 431 23.41 -12.63 26.48
C GLN A 431 22.66 -11.61 27.34
N GLU A 432 23.36 -10.86 28.20
CA GLU A 432 22.78 -9.77 28.98
C GLU A 432 22.22 -8.66 28.08
N VAL A 433 23.02 -8.20 27.10
CA VAL A 433 22.59 -7.19 26.12
C VAL A 433 21.36 -7.66 25.34
N GLN A 434 21.39 -8.88 24.80
CA GLN A 434 20.26 -9.43 24.03
C GLN A 434 18.98 -9.58 24.87
N THR A 435 19.13 -9.95 26.13
CA THR A 435 18.02 -10.06 27.07
C THR A 435 17.44 -8.68 27.41
N GLY A 436 18.31 -7.69 27.65
CA GLY A 436 17.91 -6.29 27.87
C GLY A 436 17.15 -5.70 26.69
N GLU A 437 17.63 -5.91 25.47
CA GLU A 437 16.94 -5.46 24.25
C GLU A 437 15.57 -6.14 24.06
N SER A 438 15.48 -7.44 24.35
CA SER A 438 14.22 -8.18 24.27
C SER A 438 13.19 -7.64 25.26
N LYS A 439 13.60 -7.38 26.51
CA LYS A 439 12.75 -6.74 27.53
C LYS A 439 12.28 -5.35 27.09
N LYS A 440 13.21 -4.51 26.60
CA LYS A 440 12.89 -3.16 26.10
C LYS A 440 11.82 -3.21 25.01
N ARG A 441 11.96 -4.12 24.04
CA ARG A 441 11.01 -4.25 22.93
C ARG A 441 9.63 -4.72 23.38
N LYS A 442 9.56 -5.69 24.30
CA LYS A 442 8.29 -6.13 24.89
C LYS A 442 7.56 -4.97 25.59
N MET A 443 8.29 -4.18 26.37
CA MET A 443 7.72 -2.99 27.01
C MET A 443 7.16 -1.99 25.99
N PHE A 444 7.81 -1.79 24.85
CA PHE A 444 7.29 -0.90 23.80
C PHE A 444 6.14 -1.50 22.99
N SER A 445 6.10 -2.82 22.76
CA SER A 445 4.95 -3.44 22.08
C SER A 445 3.68 -3.33 22.89
N ASP A 446 3.77 -3.42 24.21
CA ASP A 446 2.61 -3.33 25.11
C ASP A 446 2.03 -1.90 25.17
N ILE A 447 2.81 -0.88 24.80
CA ILE A 447 2.39 0.53 24.73
C ILE A 447 1.73 0.87 23.38
N LEU A 448 2.03 0.11 22.32
CA LEU A 448 1.60 0.40 20.94
C LEU A 448 0.33 -0.35 20.51
N HIS A 449 -0.31 -1.10 21.42
CA HIS A 449 -1.52 -1.86 21.17
C HIS A 449 -2.80 -1.09 21.51
#